data_AF-A0A5Q2V437-F1
#
_entry.id   AF-A0A5Q2V437-F1
#
_cell.length_a   1.000
_cell.length_b   1.000
_cell.length_c   1.000
_cell.angle_alpha   90.00
_cell.angle_beta   90.00
_cell.angle_gamma   90.00
#
_symmetry.space_group_name_H-M   'P 1'
#
loop_
_entity.id
_entity.type
_entity.pdbx_description
1 polymer ?
#
loop_
_entity_poly.entity_id
_entity_poly.type
_entity_poly.pdbx_seq_one_letter_code
_entity_poly.pdbx_strand_id
1 'polypeptide(L)'
;MNSQSSTQATHEAFKQTFDIHKKLKERGHGLSYMFHPHPMHEDAKFILNTSYGEEIEYALYKRINNFFFLVDFFTDLDSACEEAKVIIRGVEKYSRVFGSDDDANQTPEPNPTKTE
;
A
#
# COMPACT_ATOMS: atom_id res chain seq x y z
N MET A 1 -13.53 -49.00 -13.68
CA MET A 1 -14.79 -48.26 -13.93
C MET A 1 -15.63 -48.49 -12.68
N ASN A 2 -15.98 -47.54 -11.81
CA ASN A 2 -16.24 -46.10 -11.92
C ASN A 2 -16.23 -45.59 -10.45
N SER A 3 -15.21 -44.88 -9.98
CA SER A 3 -15.16 -43.42 -9.77
C SER A 3 -16.51 -42.71 -9.58
N GLN A 4 -16.91 -42.44 -8.33
CA GLN A 4 -17.77 -41.31 -7.93
C GLN A 4 -17.32 -40.86 -6.53
N SER A 5 -16.52 -39.80 -6.41
CA SER A 5 -16.94 -38.39 -6.33
C SER A 5 -17.54 -38.03 -4.97
N SER A 6 -16.67 -37.87 -3.96
CA SER A 6 -17.00 -37.18 -2.72
C SER A 6 -16.68 -35.70 -2.89
N THR A 7 -17.73 -34.97 -3.23
CA THR A 7 -18.03 -33.57 -2.90
C THR A 7 -16.83 -32.64 -2.73
N GLN A 8 -16.57 -31.86 -3.78
CA GLN A 8 -15.83 -30.60 -3.75
C GLN A 8 -16.32 -29.76 -2.57
N ALA A 9 -15.46 -29.57 -1.56
CA ALA A 9 -15.60 -28.46 -0.63
C ALA A 9 -15.34 -27.19 -1.45
N THR A 10 -16.43 -26.53 -1.83
CA THR A 10 -16.40 -25.28 -2.57
C THR A 10 -15.54 -24.26 -1.82
N HIS A 11 -14.51 -23.86 -2.52
CA HIS A 11 -13.45 -22.96 -2.16
C HIS A 11 -13.99 -21.52 -2.06
N GLU A 12 -14.67 -21.17 -0.97
CA GLU A 12 -14.87 -19.77 -0.61
C GLU A 12 -13.90 -19.41 0.52
N ALA A 13 -12.65 -19.17 0.13
CA ALA A 13 -11.80 -18.28 0.91
C ALA A 13 -12.55 -16.94 0.99
N PHE A 14 -13.21 -16.70 2.11
CA PHE A 14 -13.87 -15.44 2.43
C PHE A 14 -12.80 -14.35 2.25
N LYS A 15 -12.80 -13.67 1.10
CA LYS A 15 -11.92 -12.52 0.85
C LYS A 15 -12.34 -11.48 1.86
N GLN A 16 -11.68 -11.47 3.01
CA GLN A 16 -11.94 -10.53 4.07
C GLN A 16 -11.66 -9.14 3.49
N THR A 17 -12.73 -8.44 3.13
CA THR A 17 -12.66 -7.09 2.58
C THR A 17 -11.98 -6.22 3.61
N PHE A 18 -10.92 -5.53 3.21
CA PHE A 18 -10.19 -4.62 4.08
C PHE A 18 -11.15 -3.57 4.69
N ASP A 19 -11.10 -3.43 6.02
CA ASP A 19 -11.91 -2.48 6.79
C ASP A 19 -11.00 -1.64 7.69
N ILE A 20 -10.80 -0.39 7.29
CA ILE A 20 -9.96 0.56 8.02
C ILE A 20 -10.51 0.89 9.41
N HIS A 21 -11.82 0.88 9.61
CA HIS A 21 -12.41 1.17 10.92
C HIS A 21 -12.11 0.04 11.91
N LYS A 22 -12.19 -1.21 11.44
CA LYS A 22 -11.79 -2.38 12.23
C LYS A 22 -10.30 -2.33 12.57
N LYS A 23 -9.44 -2.10 11.56
CA LYS A 23 -7.99 -2.02 11.76
C LYS A 23 -7.60 -0.90 12.74
N LEU A 24 -8.21 0.28 12.60
CA LEU A 24 -7.99 1.42 13.50
C LEU A 24 -8.41 1.10 14.94
N LYS A 25 -9.53 0.39 15.12
CA LYS A 25 -10.00 -0.04 16.44
C LYS A 25 -9.05 -1.05 17.10
N GLU A 26 -8.46 -1.95 16.31
CA GLU A 26 -7.48 -2.94 16.78
C GLU A 26 -6.15 -2.29 17.18
N ARG A 27 -5.70 -1.28 16.44
CA ARG A 27 -4.52 -0.46 16.80
C ARG A 27 -4.74 0.34 18.09
N GLY A 28 -5.95 0.86 18.29
CA GLY A 28 -6.29 1.71 19.44
C GLY A 28 -6.05 3.21 19.15
N HIS A 29 -5.52 3.94 20.13
CA HIS A 29 -5.42 5.40 20.07
C HIS A 29 -4.21 5.89 19.24
N GLY A 30 -4.31 7.07 18.63
CA GLY A 30 -3.15 7.81 18.08
C GLY A 30 -3.24 8.21 16.60
N LEU A 31 -4.14 7.61 15.82
CA LEU A 31 -4.41 8.02 14.43
C LEU A 31 -5.83 8.54 14.30
N SER A 32 -5.97 9.71 13.68
CA SER A 32 -7.28 10.23 13.31
C SER A 32 -7.75 9.54 12.03
N TYR A 33 -9.00 9.07 12.02
CA TYR A 33 -9.65 8.58 10.81
C TYR A 33 -9.82 9.68 9.76
N MET A 34 -10.09 10.91 10.20
CA MET A 34 -10.38 12.04 9.32
C MET A 34 -9.87 13.36 9.91
N PHE A 35 -9.41 14.27 9.06
CA PHE A 35 -9.08 15.64 9.46
C PHE A 35 -9.30 16.67 8.32
N HIS A 36 -9.37 17.94 8.69
CA HIS A 36 -9.46 19.06 7.75
C HIS A 36 -8.09 19.39 7.14
N PRO A 37 -8.02 19.69 5.83
CA PRO A 37 -6.77 20.11 5.19
C PRO A 37 -6.21 21.35 5.90
N HIS A 38 -4.92 21.31 6.24
CA HIS A 38 -4.19 22.52 6.58
C HIS A 38 -4.09 23.42 5.34
N PRO A 39 -4.13 24.76 5.43
CA PRO A 39 -4.03 25.65 4.26
C PRO A 39 -2.82 25.37 3.36
N MET A 40 -1.70 24.95 3.95
CA MET A 40 -0.49 24.56 3.19
C MET A 40 -0.65 23.27 2.36
N HIS A 41 -1.74 22.54 2.54
CA HIS A 41 -2.08 21.30 1.85
C HIS A 41 -3.39 21.43 1.09
N GLU A 42 -3.82 22.67 0.78
CA GLU A 42 -5.11 22.97 0.15
C GLU A 42 -5.27 22.36 -1.25
N ASP A 43 -4.18 21.99 -1.95
CA ASP A 43 -4.24 21.31 -3.25
C ASP A 43 -3.82 19.83 -3.18
N ALA A 44 -3.42 19.35 -1.99
CA ALA A 44 -2.98 17.98 -1.84
C ALA A 44 -4.16 17.00 -2.05
N LYS A 45 -3.95 16.00 -2.91
CA LYS A 45 -4.89 14.88 -3.10
C LYS A 45 -4.65 13.75 -2.11
N PHE A 46 -3.41 13.61 -1.67
CA PHE A 46 -2.97 12.57 -0.74
C PHE A 46 -1.98 13.16 0.26
N ILE A 47 -2.02 12.66 1.49
CA ILE A 47 -1.03 12.97 2.53
C ILE A 47 -0.47 11.64 3.03
N LEU A 48 0.86 11.56 3.13
CA LEU A 48 1.56 10.46 3.77
C LEU A 48 2.19 11.01 5.04
N ASN A 49 1.69 10.58 6.19
CA ASN A 49 2.27 10.92 7.49
C ASN A 49 3.22 9.80 7.91
N THR A 50 4.37 10.16 8.45
CA THR A 50 5.35 9.22 9.01
C THR A 50 5.50 9.51 10.50
N SER A 51 5.29 8.50 11.32
CA SER A 51 5.53 8.52 12.77
C SER A 51 6.82 7.77 13.07
N TYR A 52 7.73 8.39 13.83
CA TYR A 52 9.03 7.84 14.20
C TYR A 52 9.05 7.42 15.68
N GLY A 53 8.14 6.50 16.05
CA GLY A 53 8.05 5.97 17.41
C GLY A 53 9.09 4.88 17.67
N GLU A 54 8.68 3.81 18.35
CA GLU A 54 9.49 2.60 18.49
C GLU A 54 9.76 1.94 17.12
N GLU A 55 8.77 2.00 16.22
CA GLU A 55 8.88 1.59 14.82
C GLU A 55 8.40 2.74 13.91
N ILE A 56 8.88 2.74 12.67
CA ILE A 56 8.39 3.67 11.64
C ILE A 56 7.01 3.20 11.20
N GLU A 57 6.02 4.06 11.36
CA GLU A 57 4.65 3.82 10.88
C GLU A 57 4.27 4.88 9.85
N TYR A 58 3.69 4.44 8.74
CA TYR A 58 3.14 5.27 7.70
C TYR A 58 1.62 5.30 7.80
N ALA A 59 1.02 6.48 7.66
CA ALA A 59 -0.43 6.64 7.55
C ALA A 59 -0.76 7.41 6.26
N LEU A 60 -1.45 6.74 5.34
CA LEU A 60 -1.83 7.30 4.05
C LEU A 60 -3.27 7.83 4.12
N TYR A 61 -3.45 9.07 3.71
CA TYR A 61 -4.73 9.74 3.64
C TYR A 61 -5.06 10.15 2.21
N LYS A 62 -6.34 10.06 1.86
CA LYS A 62 -6.88 10.49 0.57
C LYS A 62 -7.89 11.60 0.80
N ARG A 63 -7.84 12.62 -0.06
CA ARG A 63 -8.79 13.72 -0.01
C ARG A 63 -10.10 13.33 -0.68
N ILE A 64 -11.19 13.57 0.04
CA ILE A 64 -12.55 13.48 -0.49
C ILE A 64 -13.25 14.77 -0.06
N ASN A 65 -13.64 15.58 -1.05
CA ASN A 65 -14.13 16.95 -0.83
C ASN A 65 -13.12 17.78 -0.03
N ASN A 66 -13.53 18.30 1.13
CA ASN A 66 -12.69 19.16 1.98
C ASN A 66 -12.14 18.47 3.22
N PHE A 67 -11.97 17.15 3.16
CA PHE A 67 -11.45 16.33 4.25
C PHE A 67 -10.47 15.29 3.74
N PHE A 68 -9.50 14.95 4.57
CA PHE A 68 -8.62 13.81 4.39
C PHE A 68 -9.16 12.63 5.19
N PHE A 69 -9.31 11.49 4.53
CA PHE A 69 -9.75 10.23 5.13
C PHE A 69 -8.59 9.23 5.11
N LEU A 70 -8.43 8.51 6.21
CA LEU A 70 -7.43 7.47 6.36
C LEU A 70 -7.75 6.31 5.41
N VAL A 71 -6.81 6.02 4.50
CA VAL A 71 -6.87 4.87 3.59
C VAL A 71 -6.32 3.64 4.30
N ASP A 72 -5.11 3.76 4.83
CA ASP A 72 -4.46 2.72 5.61
C ASP A 72 -3.31 3.28 6.46
N PHE A 73 -2.88 2.49 7.44
CA PHE A 73 -1.63 2.67 8.16
C PHE A 73 -0.84 1.35 8.21
N PHE A 74 0.47 1.42 8.09
CA PHE A 74 1.33 0.25 7.93
C PHE A 74 2.79 0.58 8.27
N THR A 75 3.57 -0.43 8.65
CA THR A 75 5.03 -0.34 8.81
C THR A 75 5.73 -0.57 7.48
N ASP A 76 5.19 -1.48 6.67
CA ASP A 76 5.75 -1.93 5.39
C ASP A 76 4.71 -1.90 4.28
N LEU A 77 5.13 -1.56 3.06
CA LEU A 77 4.23 -1.41 1.92
C LEU A 77 3.49 -2.72 1.57
N ASP A 78 4.11 -3.87 1.81
CA ASP A 78 3.49 -5.18 1.58
C ASP A 78 2.28 -5.45 2.48
N SER A 79 2.30 -4.90 3.70
CA SER A 79 1.22 -5.01 4.68
C SER A 79 0.06 -4.03 4.42
N ALA A 80 0.26 -3.07 3.53
CA ALA A 80 -0.74 -2.08 3.18
C ALA A 80 -1.89 -2.68 2.36
N CYS A 81 -3.07 -2.05 2.43
CA CYS A 81 -4.19 -2.40 1.58
C CYS A 81 -3.90 -2.10 0.10
N GLU A 82 -4.61 -2.77 -0.79
CA GLU A 82 -4.40 -2.63 -2.24
C GLU A 82 -4.61 -1.19 -2.73
N GLU A 83 -5.57 -0.45 -2.17
CA GLU A 83 -5.76 0.97 -2.52
C GLU A 83 -4.52 1.80 -2.15
N ALA A 84 -3.95 1.58 -0.96
CA ALA A 84 -2.76 2.31 -0.52
C ALA A 84 -1.55 1.99 -1.40
N LYS A 85 -1.33 0.72 -1.75
CA LYS A 85 -0.27 0.29 -2.66
C LYS A 85 -0.37 0.97 -4.02
N VAL A 86 -1.58 1.03 -4.60
CA VAL A 86 -1.83 1.71 -5.88
C VAL A 86 -1.51 3.20 -5.79
N ILE A 87 -1.95 3.88 -4.73
CA ILE A 87 -1.69 5.32 -4.55
C ILE A 87 -0.18 5.58 -4.41
N ILE A 88 0.53 4.78 -3.62
CA ILE A 88 1.96 4.97 -3.37
C ILE A 88 2.77 4.77 -4.64
N ARG A 89 2.48 3.72 -5.41
CA ARG A 89 3.13 3.44 -6.70
C ARG A 89 2.78 4.49 -7.76
N GLY A 90 1.57 5.04 -7.72
CA GLY A 90 1.10 6.05 -8.67
C GLY A 90 1.58 7.48 -8.39
N VAL A 91 2.14 7.74 -7.20
CA VAL A 91 2.64 9.06 -6.79
C VAL A 91 4.17 8.98 -6.67
N GLU A 92 4.88 9.54 -7.65
CA GLU A 92 6.34 9.46 -7.76
C GLU A 92 7.11 9.82 -6.47
N LYS A 93 6.64 10.85 -5.75
CA LYS A 93 7.26 11.25 -4.48
C LYS A 93 7.13 10.19 -3.38
N TYR A 94 6.08 9.37 -3.41
CA TYR A 94 5.86 8.32 -2.41
C TYR A 94 6.59 7.03 -2.81
N SER A 95 6.60 6.66 -4.10
CA SER A 95 7.36 5.48 -4.54
C SER A 95 8.84 5.56 -4.15
N ARG A 96 9.45 6.75 -4.21
CA ARG A 96 10.83 6.99 -3.75
C ARG A 96 11.06 6.73 -2.25
N VAL A 97 10.03 6.88 -1.41
CA VAL A 97 10.14 6.63 0.04
C VAL A 97 10.23 5.14 0.33
N PHE A 98 9.53 4.32 -0.47
CA PHE A 98 9.44 2.87 -0.24
C PHE A 98 10.41 2.05 -1.09
N GLY A 99 11.16 2.71 -1.98
CA GLY A 99 12.05 2.05 -2.94
C GLY A 99 11.24 1.41 -4.06
N SER A 100 11.55 1.77 -5.30
CA SER A 100 11.25 0.87 -6.40
C SER A 100 12.37 -0.17 -6.44
N ASP A 101 12.04 -1.46 -6.48
CA ASP A 101 12.97 -2.52 -6.91
C ASP A 101 13.30 -2.39 -8.41
N ASP A 102 13.62 -1.19 -8.89
CA ASP A 102 14.00 -0.91 -10.28
C ASP A 102 15.54 -0.98 -10.46
N ASP A 103 16.24 -1.83 -9.70
CA ASP A 103 17.70 -2.07 -9.82
C ASP A 103 18.06 -3.54 -10.15
N ALA A 104 17.21 -4.25 -10.91
CA ALA A 104 17.51 -5.63 -11.34
C ALA A 104 17.24 -5.94 -12.82
N ASN A 105 17.24 -4.93 -13.71
CA ASN A 105 17.39 -5.19 -15.15
C ASN A 105 18.56 -4.39 -15.71
N GLN A 106 19.75 -4.70 -15.19
CA GLN A 106 20.99 -4.40 -15.87
C GLN A 106 21.02 -5.24 -17.15
N THR A 107 20.81 -4.56 -18.28
CA THR A 107 20.95 -5.10 -19.63
C THR A 107 22.29 -5.84 -19.72
N PRO A 108 22.35 -7.10 -20.21
CA PRO A 108 23.63 -7.73 -20.43
C PRO A 108 24.39 -6.90 -21.47
N GLU A 109 25.57 -6.38 -21.09
CA GLU A 109 26.46 -5.70 -22.00
C GLU A 109 26.68 -6.56 -23.27
N PRO A 110 26.69 -5.98 -24.47
CA PRO A 110 27.05 -6.71 -25.67
C PRO A 110 28.52 -7.15 -25.55
N ASN A 111 28.69 -8.47 -25.42
CA ASN A 111 29.98 -9.16 -25.45
C ASN A 111 30.83 -8.66 -26.63
N PRO A 112 32.06 -8.15 -26.43
CA PRO A 112 32.89 -7.77 -27.56
C PRO A 112 33.24 -9.02 -28.37
N THR A 113 32.71 -9.06 -29.58
CA THR A 113 33.12 -9.98 -30.64
C THR A 113 34.63 -9.91 -30.77
N LYS A 114 35.31 -10.99 -30.37
CA LYS A 114 36.71 -11.19 -30.71
C LYS A 114 36.75 -11.63 -32.17
N THR A 115 36.89 -10.65 -33.05
CA THR A 115 37.35 -10.85 -34.42
C THR A 115 38.88 -10.91 -34.38
N GLU A 116 39.42 -11.86 -35.14
CA GLU A 116 40.84 -12.19 -35.38
C GLU A 116 41.52 -13.18 -34.41
#